data_AF-A0A9C9NF91-F1
#
_entry.id   AF-A0A9C9NF91-F1
#
_cell.length_a   1.000
_cell.length_b   1.000
_cell.length_c   1.000
_cell.angle_alpha   90.00
_cell.angle_beta   90.00
_cell.angle_gamma   90.00
#
_symmetry.space_group_name_H-M   'P 1'
#
loop_
_entity.id
_entity.type
_entity.pdbx_description
1 polymer ?
#
loop_
_entity_poly.entity_id
_entity_poly.type
_entity_poly.pdbx_seq_one_letter_code
_entity_poly.pdbx_strand_id
1 'polypeptide(L)'
;MGKPEKLKKIRTALAQEQNWLCHYCDSPMWDSDPAVFLRRHHVPKGLLNRFQCTAEHLRPKQDGGKDIPENIVAACKFCNQTRHKRRSAQPPETYRQHVQKRVKAGKWHPLKIHRLTITVG
;
A
#
# COMPACT_ATOMS: atom_id res chain seq x y z
N MET A 1 7.24 15.31 20.33
CA MET A 1 7.11 14.97 18.89
C MET A 1 5.64 14.92 18.52
N GLY A 2 5.21 15.60 17.45
CA GLY A 2 3.80 15.61 17.04
C GLY A 2 3.31 14.25 16.57
N LYS A 3 2.01 13.96 16.76
CA LYS A 3 1.35 12.71 16.33
C LYS A 3 1.54 12.39 14.82
N PRO A 4 1.47 13.38 13.89
CA PRO A 4 1.73 13.13 12.47
C PRO A 4 3.17 12.66 12.18
N GLU A 5 4.16 13.24 12.87
CA GLU A 5 5.57 12.89 12.70
C GLU A 5 5.86 11.46 13.17
N LYS A 6 5.21 11.02 14.26
CA LYS A 6 5.34 9.63 14.73
C LYS A 6 4.84 8.64 13.67
N LEU A 7 3.66 8.86 13.12
CA LEU A 7 3.06 7.97 12.12
C LEU A 7 3.89 7.95 10.82
N LYS A 8 4.44 9.10 10.43
CA LYS A 8 5.36 9.21 9.29
C LYS A 8 6.62 8.36 9.48
N LYS A 9 7.25 8.42 10.66
CA LYS A 9 8.43 7.59 10.99
C LYS A 9 8.13 6.10 10.96
N ILE A 10 7.03 5.67 11.58
CA ILE A 10 6.61 4.26 11.57
C ILE A 10 6.39 3.78 10.13
N ARG A 11 5.67 4.56 9.33
CA ARG A 11 5.42 4.24 7.93
C ARG A 11 6.71 4.09 7.12
N THR A 12 7.67 4.99 7.29
CA THR A 12 8.96 4.92 6.57
C THR A 12 9.76 3.70 7.00
N ALA A 13 9.85 3.40 8.29
CA ALA A 13 10.55 2.21 8.78
C ALA A 13 9.93 0.91 8.25
N LEU A 14 8.61 0.78 8.34
CA LEU A 14 7.90 -0.40 7.81
C LEU A 14 7.97 -0.50 6.29
N ALA A 15 7.97 0.63 5.57
CA ALA A 15 8.19 0.61 4.13
C ALA A 15 9.59 0.07 3.80
N GLN A 16 10.63 0.41 4.57
CA GLN A 16 11.97 -0.15 4.39
C GLN A 16 12.00 -1.65 4.66
N GLU A 17 11.41 -2.11 5.76
CA GLU A 17 11.30 -3.54 6.10
C GLU A 17 10.54 -4.34 5.03
N GLN A 18 9.55 -3.71 4.39
CA GLN A 18 8.77 -4.29 3.29
C GLN A 18 9.43 -4.11 1.91
N ASN A 19 10.70 -3.70 1.82
CA ASN A 19 11.41 -3.44 0.56
C ASN A 19 10.70 -2.43 -0.35
N TRP A 20 9.99 -1.46 0.24
CA TRP A 20 9.14 -0.47 -0.43
C TRP A 20 8.01 -1.10 -1.26
N LEU A 21 7.64 -2.35 -0.99
CA LEU A 21 6.52 -3.04 -1.62
C LEU A 21 5.25 -2.88 -0.78
N CYS A 22 4.13 -2.66 -1.46
CA CYS A 22 2.82 -2.61 -0.83
C CYS A 22 2.50 -3.94 -0.16
N HIS A 23 2.12 -3.91 1.12
CA HIS A 23 1.77 -5.10 1.89
C HIS A 23 0.69 -5.98 1.21
N TYR A 24 -0.22 -5.38 0.42
CA TYR A 24 -1.33 -6.12 -0.19
C TYR A 24 -1.08 -6.59 -1.62
N CYS A 25 -0.56 -5.72 -2.49
CA CYS A 25 -0.43 -5.98 -3.94
C CYS A 25 1.01 -6.18 -4.42
N ASP A 26 1.97 -6.14 -3.50
CA ASP A 26 3.42 -6.25 -3.72
C ASP A 26 4.01 -5.27 -4.75
N SER A 27 3.26 -4.23 -5.15
CA SER A 27 3.77 -3.20 -6.04
C SER A 27 4.72 -2.24 -5.33
N PRO A 28 5.75 -1.72 -6.03
CA PRO A 28 6.61 -0.69 -5.49
C PRO A 28 5.81 0.57 -5.14
N MET A 29 6.25 1.26 -4.11
CA MET A 29 5.64 2.49 -3.59
C MET A 29 6.63 3.67 -3.60
N TRP A 30 6.10 4.88 -3.44
CA TRP A 30 6.88 6.11 -3.29
C TRP A 30 6.34 6.98 -2.16
N ASP A 31 7.16 7.88 -1.60
CA ASP A 31 6.76 8.72 -0.47
C ASP A 31 7.07 10.22 -0.63
N SER A 32 8.20 10.55 -1.25
CA SER A 32 8.63 11.95 -1.40
C SER A 32 8.32 12.50 -2.80
N ASP A 33 9.10 12.09 -3.79
CA ASP A 33 9.02 12.61 -5.15
C ASP A 33 8.41 11.57 -6.11
N PRO A 34 7.16 11.77 -6.56
CA PRO A 34 6.53 10.90 -7.55
C PRO A 34 7.24 10.93 -8.91
N ALA A 35 8.06 11.95 -9.22
CA ALA A 35 8.81 12.02 -10.47
C ALA A 35 9.93 10.96 -10.54
N VAL A 36 10.59 10.64 -9.42
CA VAL A 36 11.56 9.54 -9.36
C VAL A 36 10.87 8.21 -9.68
N PHE A 37 9.69 7.98 -9.08
CA PHE A 37 8.90 6.77 -9.33
C PHE A 37 8.42 6.68 -10.77
N LEU A 38 7.95 7.80 -11.34
CA LEU A 38 7.57 7.89 -12.75
C LEU A 38 8.74 7.52 -13.65
N ARG A 39 9.94 8.08 -13.43
CA ARG A 39 11.12 7.81 -14.25
C ARG A 39 11.56 6.35 -14.15
N ARG A 40 11.57 5.77 -12.94
CA ARG A 40 12.02 4.40 -12.70
C ARG A 40 11.06 3.35 -13.26
N HIS A 41 9.75 3.57 -13.13
CA HIS A 41 8.73 2.55 -13.43
C HIS A 41 7.87 2.88 -14.66
N HIS A 42 8.13 4.01 -15.32
CA HIS A 42 7.42 4.53 -16.49
C HIS A 42 5.89 4.46 -16.34
N VAL A 43 5.38 4.88 -15.17
CA VAL A 43 3.95 4.86 -14.85
C VAL A 43 3.27 6.10 -15.43
N PRO A 44 2.08 5.96 -16.06
CA PRO A 44 1.30 7.11 -16.49
C PRO A 44 1.01 8.06 -15.33
N LYS A 45 1.17 9.38 -15.53
CA LYS A 45 1.00 10.41 -14.47
C LYS A 45 -0.30 10.24 -13.68
N GLY A 46 -1.42 9.99 -14.37
CA GLY A 46 -2.74 9.78 -13.74
C GLY A 46 -2.85 8.55 -12.83
N LEU A 47 -1.88 7.63 -12.86
CA LEU A 47 -1.84 6.43 -12.01
C LEU A 47 -0.82 6.52 -10.86
N LEU A 48 0.05 7.53 -10.84
CA LEU A 48 1.13 7.66 -9.83
C LEU A 48 0.58 7.66 -8.40
N ASN A 49 -0.47 8.44 -8.16
CA ASN A 49 -1.09 8.58 -6.83
C ASN A 49 -1.56 7.27 -6.23
N ARG A 50 -1.80 6.23 -7.04
CA ARG A 50 -2.18 4.92 -6.53
C ARG A 50 -1.06 4.26 -5.73
N PHE A 51 0.19 4.55 -6.07
CA PHE A 51 1.40 3.94 -5.50
C PHE A 51 2.05 4.79 -4.41
N GLN A 52 1.41 5.90 -3.99
CA GLN A 52 1.86 6.64 -2.82
C GLN A 52 1.82 5.72 -1.59
N CYS A 53 2.92 5.68 -0.85
CA CYS A 53 3.06 4.94 0.40
C CYS A 53 2.18 5.59 1.48
N THR A 54 1.41 4.76 2.18
CA THR A 54 0.53 5.17 3.26
C THR A 54 0.71 4.24 4.46
N ALA A 55 0.43 4.73 5.66
CA ALA A 55 0.35 3.91 6.85
C ALA A 55 -1.04 3.27 6.88
N GLU A 56 -1.10 1.95 6.83
CA GLU A 56 -2.35 1.22 6.96
C GLU A 56 -2.44 0.57 8.33
N HIS A 57 -3.57 0.79 9.02
CA HIS A 57 -3.84 0.15 10.30
C HIS A 57 -4.45 -1.23 10.09
N LEU A 58 -3.81 -2.27 10.63
CA LEU A 58 -4.30 -3.65 10.56
C LEU A 58 -5.61 -3.79 11.35
N ARG A 59 -5.62 -3.28 12.59
CA ARG A 59 -6.81 -3.00 13.39
C ARG A 59 -7.19 -1.52 13.24
N PRO A 60 -8.38 -1.20 12.73
CA PRO A 60 -8.83 0.19 12.57
C PRO A 60 -8.79 0.99 13.89
N LYS A 61 -8.56 2.30 13.79
CA LYS A 61 -8.54 3.19 14.97
C LYS A 61 -9.88 3.23 15.70
N GLN A 62 -10.99 3.20 14.96
CA GLN A 62 -12.34 3.16 15.53
C GLN A 62 -12.57 1.92 16.42
N ASP A 63 -11.84 0.84 16.14
CA ASP A 63 -11.89 -0.40 16.91
C ASP A 63 -10.79 -0.47 17.98
N GLY A 64 -10.12 0.65 18.29
CA GLY A 64 -9.06 0.74 19.30
C GLY A 64 -7.63 0.48 18.78
N GLY A 65 -7.42 0.48 17.46
CA GLY A 65 -6.09 0.34 16.85
C GLY A 65 -5.13 1.47 17.23
N LYS A 66 -3.92 1.10 17.69
CA LYS A 66 -2.87 2.05 18.11
C LYS A 66 -1.92 2.41 16.97
N ASP A 67 -1.30 3.59 17.08
CA ASP A 67 -0.20 4.04 16.22
C ASP A 67 1.13 3.42 16.69
N ILE A 68 1.25 2.11 16.50
CA ILE A 68 2.43 1.28 16.85
C ILE A 68 2.85 0.44 15.64
N PRO A 69 4.15 0.11 15.48
CA PRO A 69 4.65 -0.68 14.35
C PRO A 69 3.90 -2.00 14.14
N GLU A 70 3.53 -2.69 15.21
CA GLU A 70 2.87 -4.01 15.17
C GLU A 70 1.44 -3.94 14.60
N ASN A 71 0.83 -2.76 14.60
CA ASN A 71 -0.53 -2.55 14.07
C ASN A 71 -0.52 -1.78 12.74
N ILE A 72 0.65 -1.46 12.20
CA ILE A 72 0.77 -0.68 10.97
C ILE A 72 1.52 -1.52 9.92
N VAL A 73 1.11 -1.38 8.67
CA VAL A 73 1.88 -1.83 7.51
C VAL A 73 1.99 -0.69 6.50
N ALA A 74 3.01 -0.72 5.65
CA ALA A 74 3.08 0.19 4.51
C ALA A 74 2.22 -0.34 3.36
N ALA A 75 1.23 0.42 2.92
CA ALA A 75 0.37 0.04 1.82
C ALA A 75 0.28 1.16 0.79
N CYS A 76 0.10 0.80 -0.49
CA CYS A 76 -0.16 1.79 -1.51
C CYS A 76 -1.52 2.42 -1.27
N LYS A 77 -1.64 3.71 -1.59
CA LYS A 77 -2.86 4.49 -1.39
C LYS A 77 -4.10 3.81 -1.98
N PHE A 78 -3.97 3.17 -3.13
CA PHE A 78 -5.09 2.45 -3.73
C PHE A 78 -5.58 1.26 -2.88
N CYS A 79 -4.67 0.40 -2.40
CA CYS A 79 -5.07 -0.76 -1.60
C CYS A 79 -5.63 -0.30 -0.25
N ASN A 80 -4.96 0.65 0.40
CA ASN A 80 -5.42 1.23 1.66
C ASN A 80 -6.85 1.80 1.52
N GLN A 81 -7.07 2.72 0.59
CA GLN A 81 -8.40 3.31 0.37
C GLN A 81 -9.46 2.28 -0.05
N THR A 82 -9.10 1.30 -0.87
CA THR A 82 -10.03 0.25 -1.28
C THR A 82 -10.43 -0.64 -0.11
N ARG A 83 -9.53 -0.91 0.85
CA ARG A 83 -9.85 -1.67 2.06
C ARG A 83 -10.85 -0.91 2.94
N HIS A 84 -10.61 0.37 3.23
CA HIS A 84 -11.52 1.19 4.05
C HIS A 84 -12.90 1.43 3.43
N LYS A 85 -13.02 1.36 2.10
CA LYS A 85 -14.31 1.48 1.40
C LYS A 85 -15.18 0.21 1.47
N ARG A 86 -14.64 -0.93 1.92
CA ARG A 86 -15.43 -2.16 2.05
C ARG A 86 -16.30 -2.09 3.30
N ARG A 87 -17.57 -2.51 3.16
CA ARG A 87 -18.59 -2.47 4.23
C ARG A 87 -18.20 -3.26 5.50
N SER A 88 -17.32 -4.25 5.37
CA SER A 88 -16.71 -4.93 6.52
C SER A 88 -15.19 -4.79 6.44
N ALA A 89 -14.56 -4.45 7.56
CA ALA A 89 -13.11 -4.45 7.72
C ALA A 89 -12.64 -5.90 7.63
N GLN A 90 -12.44 -6.39 6.40
CA GLN A 90 -11.90 -7.72 6.20
C GLN A 90 -10.59 -7.83 6.97
N PRO A 91 -10.34 -8.98 7.64
CA PRO A 91 -9.05 -9.26 8.23
C PRO A 91 -7.95 -8.95 7.20
N PRO A 92 -6.86 -8.27 7.59
CA PRO A 92 -5.81 -7.86 6.65
C PRO A 92 -5.32 -9.00 5.76
N GLU A 93 -5.19 -10.20 6.32
CA GLU A 93 -4.77 -11.40 5.59
C GLU A 93 -5.79 -11.83 4.53
N THR A 94 -7.09 -11.89 4.86
CA THR A 94 -8.15 -12.17 3.89
C THR A 94 -8.19 -11.14 2.77
N TYR A 95 -7.98 -9.86 3.12
CA TYR A 95 -7.89 -8.80 2.13
C TYR A 95 -6.66 -8.98 1.23
N ARG A 96 -5.49 -9.30 1.79
CA ARG A 96 -4.27 -9.60 1.03
C ARG A 96 -4.49 -10.75 0.05
N GLN A 97 -5.04 -11.87 0.49
CA GLN A 97 -5.35 -13.01 -0.37
C GLN A 97 -6.28 -12.63 -1.52
N HIS A 98 -7.32 -11.84 -1.24
CA HIS A 98 -8.21 -11.31 -2.27
C HIS A 98 -7.46 -10.43 -3.28
N VAL A 99 -6.65 -9.49 -2.80
CA VAL A 99 -5.85 -8.60 -3.64
C VAL A 99 -4.89 -9.40 -4.53
N GLN A 100 -4.17 -10.36 -3.96
CA GLN A 100 -3.23 -11.22 -4.68
C GLN A 100 -3.91 -12.06 -5.77
N LYS A 101 -5.08 -12.65 -5.47
CA LYS A 101 -5.90 -13.34 -6.48
C LYS A 101 -6.29 -12.43 -7.64
N ARG A 102 -6.61 -11.16 -7.34
CA ARG A 102 -7.00 -10.15 -8.34
C ARG A 102 -5.81 -9.65 -9.14
N VAL A 103 -4.65 -9.50 -8.51
CA VAL A 103 -3.37 -9.16 -9.15
C VAL A 103 -2.98 -10.24 -10.16
N LYS A 104 -2.94 -11.51 -9.73
CA LYS A 104 -2.62 -12.65 -10.62
C LYS A 104 -3.57 -12.76 -11.82
N ALA A 105 -4.83 -12.39 -11.63
CA ALA A 105 -5.82 -12.38 -12.70
C ALA A 105 -5.76 -11.13 -13.61
N GLY A 106 -4.86 -10.17 -13.36
CA GLY A 106 -4.79 -8.90 -14.11
C GLY A 106 -5.98 -7.96 -13.85
N LYS A 107 -6.64 -8.07 -12.70
CA LYS A 107 -7.91 -7.39 -12.42
C LYS A 107 -7.90 -6.56 -11.13
N TRP A 108 -6.72 -6.15 -10.66
CA TRP A 108 -6.58 -5.26 -9.49
C TRP A 108 -6.12 -3.86 -9.86
N HIS A 109 -5.09 -3.75 -10.70
CA HIS A 109 -4.62 -2.49 -11.28
C HIS A 109 -5.00 -2.43 -12.77
N PRO A 110 -5.06 -1.23 -13.36
CA PRO A 110 -5.15 -1.05 -14.82
C PRO A 110 -4.05 -1.81 -15.58
N LEU A 111 -4.37 -2.31 -16.77
CA LEU A 111 -3.46 -3.07 -17.66
C LEU A 111 -2.10 -2.38 -17.86
N LYS A 112 -2.10 -1.06 -18.02
CA LYS A 112 -0.90 -0.22 -18.24
C LYS A 112 0.17 -0.35 -17.15
N ILE A 113 -0.15 -0.93 -15.99
CA ILE A 113 0.74 -1.05 -14.82
C ILE A 113 0.80 -2.47 -14.25
N HIS A 114 0.32 -3.50 -14.97
CA HIS A 114 0.41 -4.90 -14.51
C HIS A 114 1.85 -5.38 -14.30
N ARG A 115 2.81 -4.87 -15.06
CA ARG A 115 4.24 -5.17 -14.86
C ARG A 115 4.79 -4.80 -13.47
N LEU A 116 4.08 -3.94 -12.72
CA LEU A 116 4.44 -3.55 -11.35
C LEU A 116 3.79 -4.42 -10.28
N THR A 117 2.93 -5.35 -10.68
CA THR A 117 2.17 -6.20 -9.75
C THR A 117 2.52 -7.69 -9.93
N ILE A 118 3.24 -8.04 -10.99
CA ILE A 118 3.66 -9.41 -11.27
C ILE A 118 5.07 -9.54 -10.74
N THR A 119 5.23 -10.17 -9.58
CA THR A 119 6.51 -10.77 -9.22
C THR A 119 6.76 -11.86 -10.25
N VAL A 120 7.78 -11.66 -11.09
CA VAL A 120 8.41 -12.78 -11.81
C VAL A 120 8.91 -13.72 -10.72
N GLY A 121 8.18 -14.81 -10.52
CA GLY A 121 8.69 -16.01 -9.88
C GLY A 121 9.52 -16.79 -10.88
#